data_AF-A0A382DSK1-F1
#
_entry.id   AF-A0A382DSK1-F1
#
_cell.length_a   1.000
_cell.length_b   1.000
_cell.length_c   1.000
_cell.angle_alpha   90.00
_cell.angle_beta   90.00
_cell.angle_gamma   90.00
#
_symmetry.space_group_name_H-M   'P 1'
#
loop_
_entity.id
_entity.type
_entity.pdbx_description
1 polymer ?
#
loop_
_entity_poly.entity_id
_entity_poly.type
_entity_poly.pdbx_seq_one_letter_code
_entity_poly.pdbx_strand_id
1 'polypeptide(L)'
;MSEMLTVQTTKPTHPLQPLTPAEIEQVAAIANSSTELPKGLYFEMIELKEPTKSVVRDFSKGDAIERQARVNMFPKDKIGVYRSVVSLAENKVLSVEHLPQARPMIQLEQFMEIEGAIKAAPDFIEACRKRGIMDMDTVCVDPWSAGVFDFPEEVGRHICHTFAWQKVGGAANYYAHPIEGLNAVVDIKSLEVIRIDDYGTVKVPEKKFEYLAATQEAVRQDLKAIDVVQPGGVSFQLDGHVLKWHEW
;
A
#
# COMPACT_ATOMS: atom_id res chain seq x y z
N MET A 1 0.22 -32.78 13.38
CA MET A 1 -1.01 -31.97 13.46
C MET A 1 -0.57 -30.53 13.37
N SER A 2 -0.90 -29.88 12.26
CA SER A 2 -0.60 -28.46 12.03
C SER A 2 -1.47 -27.67 13.01
N GLU A 3 -0.87 -27.11 14.06
CA GLU A 3 -1.50 -25.99 14.77
C GLU A 3 -1.61 -24.87 13.74
N MET A 4 -2.79 -24.78 13.12
CA MET A 4 -3.16 -23.59 12.37
C MET A 4 -2.90 -22.42 13.30
N LEU A 5 -2.06 -21.49 12.89
CA LEU A 5 -1.98 -20.15 13.46
C LEU A 5 -3.41 -19.61 13.50
N THR A 6 -4.07 -19.76 14.64
CA THR A 6 -5.36 -19.15 14.89
C THR A 6 -5.14 -17.66 14.71
N VAL A 7 -5.70 -17.11 13.62
CA VAL A 7 -5.96 -15.68 13.49
C VAL A 7 -6.46 -15.22 14.86
N GLN A 8 -5.83 -14.19 15.43
CA GLN A 8 -6.14 -13.65 16.76
C GLN A 8 -7.64 -13.32 16.84
N THR A 9 -8.41 -14.30 17.30
CA THR A 9 -9.85 -14.26 17.60
C THR A 9 -10.06 -13.96 19.09
N THR A 10 -8.97 -13.79 19.83
CA THR A 10 -8.98 -13.50 21.25
C THR A 10 -9.23 -12.02 21.50
N LYS A 11 -10.14 -11.74 22.43
CA LYS A 11 -10.32 -10.42 23.06
C LYS A 11 -8.94 -9.82 23.40
N PRO A 12 -8.70 -8.52 23.13
CA PRO A 12 -7.42 -7.89 23.46
C PRO A 12 -7.13 -8.01 24.96
N THR A 13 -5.87 -8.33 25.28
CA THR A 13 -5.30 -8.51 26.62
C THR A 13 -4.37 -7.36 27.02
N HIS A 14 -4.04 -6.45 26.09
CA HIS A 14 -3.25 -5.26 26.36
C HIS A 14 -3.72 -4.06 25.50
N PRO A 15 -3.75 -2.83 26.04
CA PRO A 15 -4.30 -1.65 25.35
C PRO A 15 -3.64 -1.32 24.01
N LEU A 16 -2.36 -1.64 23.83
CA LEU A 16 -1.60 -1.41 22.60
C LEU A 16 -1.69 -2.54 21.57
N GLN A 17 -2.44 -3.62 21.83
CA GLN A 17 -2.60 -4.65 20.82
C GLN A 17 -3.31 -4.09 19.58
N PRO A 18 -2.84 -4.41 18.35
CA PRO A 18 -3.49 -4.01 17.11
C PRO A 18 -4.97 -4.37 17.11
N LEU A 19 -5.75 -3.73 16.24
CA LEU A 19 -7.14 -4.11 16.05
C LEU A 19 -7.21 -5.57 15.57
N THR A 20 -8.08 -6.35 16.18
CA THR A 20 -8.40 -7.69 15.66
C THR A 20 -9.18 -7.59 14.35
N PRO A 21 -9.23 -8.65 13.52
CA PRO A 21 -10.04 -8.63 12.30
C PRO A 21 -11.51 -8.26 12.56
N ALA A 22 -12.10 -8.78 13.64
CA ALA A 22 -13.48 -8.46 14.03
C ALA A 22 -13.63 -6.99 14.44
N GLU A 23 -12.64 -6.39 15.12
CA GLU A 23 -12.65 -4.95 15.43
C GLU A 23 -12.54 -4.10 14.15
N ILE A 24 -11.73 -4.50 13.17
CA ILE A 24 -11.62 -3.80 11.87
C ILE A 24 -12.96 -3.83 11.14
N GLU A 25 -13.61 -5.00 11.04
CA GLU A 25 -14.93 -5.16 10.44
C GLU A 25 -15.99 -4.30 11.17
N GLN A 26 -15.97 -4.31 12.50
CA GLN A 26 -16.88 -3.49 13.30
C GLN A 26 -16.66 -2.00 13.05
N VAL A 27 -15.41 -1.54 13.00
CA VAL A 27 -15.08 -0.14 12.71
C VAL A 27 -15.59 0.28 11.33
N ALA A 28 -15.38 -0.56 10.31
CA ALA A 28 -15.89 -0.31 8.97
C ALA A 28 -17.44 -0.25 8.95
N ALA A 29 -18.10 -1.14 9.67
CA ALA A 29 -19.57 -1.15 9.79
C ALA A 29 -20.10 0.12 10.49
N ILE A 30 -19.48 0.54 11.59
CA ILE A 30 -19.83 1.78 12.30
C ILE A 30 -19.65 2.98 11.37
N ALA A 31 -18.49 3.11 10.72
CA ALA A 31 -18.21 4.22 9.80
C ALA A 31 -19.21 4.28 8.63
N ASN A 32 -19.51 3.15 7.99
CA ASN A 32 -20.47 3.07 6.89
C ASN A 32 -21.90 3.40 7.30
N SER A 33 -22.29 3.01 8.52
CA SER A 33 -23.64 3.28 9.05
C SER A 33 -23.82 4.72 9.53
N SER A 34 -22.74 5.39 9.93
CA SER A 34 -22.78 6.74 10.51
C SER A 34 -23.47 7.78 9.63
N THR A 35 -24.26 8.64 10.25
CA THR A 35 -24.88 9.82 9.61
C THR A 35 -23.95 11.04 9.60
N GLU A 36 -22.85 11.00 10.35
CA GLU A 36 -21.83 12.07 10.40
C GLU A 36 -20.85 12.02 9.23
N LEU A 37 -20.78 10.88 8.52
CA LEU A 37 -19.90 10.66 7.39
C LEU A 37 -20.70 10.59 6.07
N PRO A 38 -20.15 11.13 4.97
CA PRO A 38 -20.67 10.85 3.65
C PRO A 38 -20.72 9.35 3.35
N LYS A 39 -21.67 8.95 2.50
CA LYS A 39 -21.77 7.55 2.05
C LYS A 39 -20.80 7.28 0.90
N GLY A 40 -20.36 6.02 0.77
CA GLY A 40 -19.53 5.56 -0.35
C GLY A 40 -18.07 6.00 -0.28
N LEU A 41 -17.56 6.33 0.91
CA LEU A 41 -16.14 6.59 1.10
C LEU A 41 -15.33 5.28 1.04
N TYR A 42 -14.10 5.39 0.56
CA TYR A 42 -13.11 4.33 0.53
C TYR A 42 -12.25 4.44 1.78
N PHE A 43 -11.83 3.30 2.33
CA PHE A 43 -10.95 3.25 3.50
C PHE A 43 -9.50 3.26 3.04
N GLU A 44 -8.75 4.28 3.45
CA GLU A 44 -7.30 4.32 3.28
C GLU A 44 -6.61 3.55 4.41
N MET A 45 -7.10 3.74 5.64
CA MET A 45 -6.47 3.22 6.85
C MET A 45 -7.53 2.97 7.92
N ILE A 46 -7.43 1.82 8.58
CA ILE A 46 -8.11 1.51 9.84
C ILE A 46 -7.05 1.00 10.80
N GLU A 47 -6.79 1.75 11.87
CA GLU A 47 -5.77 1.35 12.86
C GLU A 47 -6.23 1.67 14.29
N LEU A 48 -5.56 1.03 15.25
CA LEU A 48 -5.77 1.34 16.66
C LEU A 48 -5.46 2.82 16.90
N LYS A 49 -6.41 3.54 17.52
CA LYS A 49 -6.08 4.80 18.18
C LYS A 49 -5.49 4.45 19.54
N GLU A 50 -4.17 4.48 19.62
CA GLU A 50 -3.46 4.17 20.86
C GLU A 50 -4.02 4.98 22.04
N PRO A 51 -4.22 4.35 23.21
CA PRO A 51 -4.59 5.06 24.42
C PRO A 51 -3.50 6.07 24.83
N THR A 52 -3.85 6.97 25.74
CA THR A 52 -2.85 7.89 26.28
C THR A 52 -1.73 7.14 26.99
N LYS A 53 -0.54 7.74 27.01
CA LYS A 53 0.64 7.16 27.66
C LYS A 53 0.40 6.79 29.13
N SER A 54 -0.43 7.56 29.86
CA SER A 54 -0.78 7.25 31.25
C SER A 54 -1.60 5.97 31.35
N VAL A 55 -2.63 5.80 30.52
CA VAL A 55 -3.43 4.57 30.47
C VAL A 55 -2.55 3.36 30.22
N VAL A 56 -1.59 3.46 29.29
CA VAL A 56 -0.66 2.36 29.00
C VAL A 56 0.29 2.08 30.18
N ARG A 57 0.80 3.11 30.86
CA ARG A 57 1.76 2.95 31.96
C ARG A 57 1.13 2.41 33.24
N ASP A 58 -0.12 2.78 33.48
CA ASP A 58 -0.85 2.40 34.69
C ASP A 58 -1.62 1.08 34.49
N PHE A 59 -1.67 0.56 33.26
CA PHE A 59 -2.39 -0.67 32.90
C PHE A 59 -1.82 -1.89 33.62
N SER A 60 -2.71 -2.66 34.25
CA SER A 60 -2.46 -3.98 34.81
C SER A 60 -3.30 -5.04 34.10
N LYS A 61 -2.79 -6.28 34.07
CA LYS A 61 -3.52 -7.41 33.47
C LYS A 61 -4.87 -7.59 34.16
N GLY A 62 -5.95 -7.49 33.39
CA GLY A 62 -7.33 -7.61 33.88
C GLY A 62 -8.10 -6.29 33.90
N ASP A 63 -7.41 -5.16 33.77
CA ASP A 63 -8.07 -3.86 33.62
C ASP A 63 -8.93 -3.81 32.36
N ALA A 64 -9.98 -2.98 32.40
CA ALA A 64 -10.81 -2.74 31.24
C ALA A 64 -9.97 -2.08 30.12
N ILE A 65 -10.13 -2.57 28.89
CA ILE A 65 -9.46 -2.02 27.73
C ILE A 65 -10.49 -1.31 26.87
N GLU A 66 -10.40 0.01 26.82
CA GLU A 66 -11.15 0.81 25.87
C GLU A 66 -10.49 0.74 24.49
N ARG A 67 -11.31 0.55 23.45
CA ARG A 67 -10.85 0.34 22.09
C ARG A 67 -11.44 1.43 21.20
N GLN A 68 -10.55 2.22 20.62
CA GLN A 68 -10.89 3.23 19.62
C GLN A 68 -10.04 2.99 18.37
N ALA A 69 -10.59 3.31 17.21
CA ALA A 69 -9.86 3.27 15.94
C ALA A 69 -9.71 4.67 15.36
N ARG A 70 -8.56 4.92 14.73
CA ARG A 70 -8.37 6.05 13.82
C ARG A 70 -8.63 5.52 12.41
N VAL A 71 -9.46 6.25 11.67
CA VAL A 71 -9.92 5.86 10.35
C VAL A 71 -9.70 7.01 9.38
N ASN A 72 -8.97 6.78 8.30
CA ASN A 72 -8.88 7.71 7.18
C ASN A 72 -9.73 7.19 6.02
N MET A 73 -10.60 8.04 5.50
CA MET A 73 -11.51 7.73 4.42
C MET A 73 -11.52 8.83 3.36
N PHE A 74 -11.80 8.49 2.11
CA PHE A 74 -11.83 9.47 1.03
C PHE A 74 -12.88 9.12 -0.04
N PRO A 75 -13.46 10.11 -0.73
CA PRO A 75 -14.35 9.86 -1.87
C PRO A 75 -13.54 9.41 -3.10
N LYS A 76 -14.07 8.47 -3.88
CA LYS A 76 -13.38 7.92 -5.07
C LYS A 76 -12.97 9.04 -6.05
N ASP A 77 -13.90 9.93 -6.35
CA ASP A 77 -13.90 10.88 -7.47
C ASP A 77 -13.56 12.33 -7.09
N LYS A 78 -13.30 12.63 -5.81
CA LYS A 78 -13.01 13.98 -5.33
C LYS A 78 -11.75 14.03 -4.47
N ILE A 79 -11.15 15.21 -4.39
CA ILE A 79 -10.10 15.52 -3.42
C ILE A 79 -10.73 15.68 -2.02
N GLY A 80 -9.99 15.27 -1.00
CA GLY A 80 -10.39 15.38 0.39
C GLY A 80 -10.23 14.07 1.14
N VAL A 81 -9.92 14.18 2.43
CA VAL A 81 -9.81 13.05 3.36
C VAL A 81 -10.65 13.36 4.59
N TYR A 82 -11.40 12.37 5.06
CA TYR A 82 -12.12 12.37 6.33
C TYR A 82 -11.31 11.56 7.33
N ARG A 83 -10.85 12.20 8.39
CA ARG A 83 -10.18 11.55 9.52
C ARG A 83 -11.17 11.41 10.65
N SER A 84 -11.40 10.18 11.08
CA SER A 84 -12.40 9.88 12.10
C SER A 84 -11.82 9.09 13.26
N VAL A 85 -12.40 9.29 14.43
CA VAL A 85 -12.20 8.40 15.57
C VAL A 85 -13.47 7.62 15.79
N VAL A 86 -13.36 6.30 15.87
CA VAL A 86 -14.48 5.37 16.08
C VAL A 86 -14.32 4.69 17.43
N SER A 87 -15.37 4.70 18.26
CA SER A 87 -15.43 3.93 19.50
C SER A 87 -16.07 2.57 19.25
N LEU A 88 -15.33 1.50 19.52
CA LEU A 88 -15.84 0.13 19.43
C LEU A 88 -16.80 -0.19 20.59
N ALA A 89 -16.53 0.37 21.77
CA ALA A 89 -17.34 0.17 22.97
C ALA A 89 -18.70 0.87 22.88
N GLU A 90 -18.72 2.11 22.36
CA GLU A 90 -19.96 2.88 22.18
C GLU A 90 -20.64 2.63 20.82
N ASN A 91 -19.98 1.85 19.95
CA ASN A 91 -20.44 1.53 18.60
C ASN A 91 -20.82 2.76 17.75
N LYS A 92 -20.00 3.82 17.83
CA LYS A 92 -20.28 5.11 17.18
C LYS A 92 -19.01 5.85 16.74
N VAL A 93 -19.18 6.79 15.82
CA VAL A 93 -18.16 7.78 15.48
C VAL A 93 -18.09 8.81 16.61
N LEU A 94 -16.89 9.12 17.10
CA LEU A 94 -16.65 10.11 18.15
C LEU A 94 -16.27 11.48 17.59
N SER A 95 -15.58 11.50 16.45
CA SER A 95 -15.18 12.73 15.78
C SER A 95 -14.96 12.50 14.29
N VAL A 96 -15.17 13.56 13.51
CA VAL A 96 -14.87 13.64 12.09
C VAL A 96 -14.15 14.97 11.83
N GLU A 97 -12.96 14.89 11.26
CA GLU A 97 -12.21 16.01 10.71
C GLU A 97 -12.18 15.88 9.18
N HIS A 98 -12.78 16.84 8.47
CA HIS A 98 -12.71 16.88 7.00
C HIS A 98 -11.52 17.75 6.57
N LEU A 99 -10.59 17.16 5.84
CA LEU A 99 -9.43 17.79 5.25
C LEU A 99 -9.64 17.92 3.73
N PRO A 100 -10.29 19.00 3.24
CA PRO A 100 -10.74 19.10 1.85
C PRO A 100 -9.60 19.19 0.83
N GLN A 101 -8.39 19.54 1.27
CA GLN A 101 -7.21 19.67 0.41
C GLN A 101 -6.21 18.52 0.58
N ALA A 102 -6.49 17.57 1.47
CA ALA A 102 -5.66 16.40 1.64
C ALA A 102 -5.85 15.42 0.47
N ARG A 103 -4.77 14.74 0.10
CA ARG A 103 -4.74 13.70 -0.92
C ARG A 103 -4.47 12.37 -0.22
N PRO A 104 -5.31 11.35 -0.42
CA PRO A 104 -5.04 10.02 0.13
C PRO A 104 -3.84 9.39 -0.59
N MET A 105 -3.25 8.36 0.00
CA MET A 105 -2.28 7.51 -0.70
C MET A 105 -2.90 6.86 -1.94
N ILE A 106 -2.07 6.61 -2.95
CA ILE A 106 -2.45 5.82 -4.12
C ILE A 106 -2.77 4.41 -3.64
N GLN A 107 -4.00 3.95 -3.88
CA GLN A 107 -4.42 2.61 -3.48
C GLN A 107 -3.96 1.57 -4.49
N LEU A 108 -3.75 0.34 -4.03
CA LEU A 108 -3.30 -0.77 -4.87
C LEU A 108 -4.29 -1.03 -6.01
N GLU A 109 -5.59 -0.92 -5.75
CA GLU A 109 -6.65 -1.12 -6.72
C GLU A 109 -6.62 -0.06 -7.85
N GLN A 110 -6.04 1.11 -7.59
CA GLN A 110 -5.91 2.18 -8.58
C GLN A 110 -4.73 1.97 -9.53
N PHE A 111 -3.74 1.14 -9.17
CA PHE A 111 -2.56 0.94 -10.01
C PHE A 111 -2.93 0.41 -11.41
N MET A 112 -3.84 -0.56 -11.48
CA MET A 112 -4.28 -1.12 -12.75
C MET A 112 -5.09 -0.12 -13.59
N GLU A 113 -5.90 0.72 -12.95
CA GLU A 113 -6.67 1.78 -13.64
C GLU A 113 -5.73 2.85 -14.21
N ILE A 114 -4.70 3.27 -13.45
CA ILE A 114 -3.70 4.25 -13.89
C ILE A 114 -2.87 3.69 -15.06
N GLU A 115 -2.34 2.47 -14.92
CA GLU A 115 -1.59 1.81 -16.00
C GLU A 115 -2.44 1.70 -17.27
N GLY A 116 -3.69 1.26 -17.13
CA GLY A 116 -4.62 1.13 -18.24
C GLY A 116 -4.90 2.45 -18.97
N ALA A 117 -5.15 3.53 -18.23
CA ALA A 117 -5.39 4.85 -18.78
C ALA A 117 -4.19 5.36 -19.61
N ILE A 118 -2.97 5.17 -19.11
CA ILE A 118 -1.73 5.60 -19.78
C ILE A 118 -1.48 4.75 -21.03
N LYS A 119 -1.61 3.42 -20.93
CA LYS A 119 -1.41 2.52 -22.07
C LYS A 119 -2.44 2.72 -23.18
N ALA A 120 -3.61 3.28 -22.87
CA ALA A 120 -4.64 3.65 -23.84
C ALA A 120 -4.45 5.06 -24.44
N ALA A 121 -3.58 5.90 -23.89
CA ALA A 121 -3.39 7.27 -24.34
C ALA A 121 -2.69 7.31 -25.71
N PRO A 122 -3.28 7.95 -26.75
CA PRO A 122 -2.71 7.98 -28.10
C PRO A 122 -1.29 8.51 -28.16
N ASP A 123 -0.98 9.57 -27.41
CA ASP A 123 0.34 10.20 -27.40
C ASP A 123 1.40 9.31 -26.75
N PHE A 124 1.02 8.55 -25.71
CA PHE A 124 1.91 7.58 -25.07
C PHE A 124 2.18 6.37 -25.97
N ILE A 125 1.14 5.87 -26.65
CA ILE A 125 1.28 4.79 -27.65
C ILE A 125 2.22 5.24 -28.77
N GLU A 126 2.06 6.47 -29.27
CA GLU A 126 2.93 7.00 -30.33
C GLU A 126 4.38 7.18 -29.84
N ALA A 127 4.59 7.64 -28.61
CA ALA A 127 5.91 7.71 -28.00
C ALA A 127 6.56 6.31 -27.84
N CYS A 128 5.78 5.29 -27.53
CA CYS A 128 6.22 3.89 -27.51
C CYS A 128 6.58 3.39 -28.93
N ARG A 129 5.78 3.71 -29.95
CA ARG A 129 6.06 3.34 -31.35
C ARG A 129 7.36 3.96 -31.88
N LYS A 130 7.66 5.21 -31.53
CA LYS A 130 8.94 5.87 -31.85
C LYS A 130 10.15 5.13 -31.29
N ARG A 131 9.95 4.32 -30.23
CA ARG A 131 10.97 3.46 -29.59
C ARG A 131 10.93 2.01 -30.11
N GLY A 132 10.11 1.72 -31.12
CA GLY A 132 9.94 0.38 -31.71
C GLY A 132 9.00 -0.54 -30.92
N ILE A 133 8.26 -0.01 -29.94
CA ILE A 133 7.33 -0.78 -29.11
C ILE A 133 5.95 -0.72 -29.76
N MET A 134 5.57 -1.81 -30.43
CA MET A 134 4.28 -1.91 -31.13
C MET A 134 3.21 -2.61 -30.31
N ASP A 135 3.63 -3.48 -29.39
CA ASP A 135 2.76 -4.27 -28.52
C ASP A 135 2.73 -3.66 -27.11
N MET A 136 1.63 -2.97 -26.80
CA MET A 136 1.43 -2.35 -25.49
C MET A 136 1.23 -3.37 -24.37
N ASP A 137 0.89 -4.63 -24.65
CA ASP A 137 0.79 -5.67 -23.61
C ASP A 137 2.17 -6.00 -23.00
N THR A 138 3.24 -5.70 -23.74
CA THR A 138 4.61 -5.78 -23.23
C THR A 138 5.02 -4.60 -22.36
N VAL A 139 4.24 -3.51 -22.32
CA VAL A 139 4.55 -2.31 -21.52
C VAL A 139 3.97 -2.44 -20.12
N CYS A 140 4.79 -2.15 -19.12
CA CYS A 140 4.39 -1.95 -17.73
C CYS A 140 4.60 -0.49 -17.34
N VAL A 141 3.64 0.09 -16.64
CA VAL A 141 3.72 1.47 -16.16
C VAL A 141 3.52 1.46 -14.66
N ASP A 142 4.55 1.84 -13.89
CA ASP A 142 4.45 1.89 -12.44
C ASP A 142 4.00 3.29 -11.99
N PRO A 143 2.95 3.39 -11.16
CA PRO A 143 2.49 4.66 -10.58
C PRO A 143 3.31 5.08 -9.36
N TRP A 144 3.81 6.32 -9.34
CA TRP A 144 4.61 6.90 -8.25
C TRP A 144 3.98 8.19 -7.71
N SER A 145 4.24 8.50 -6.44
CA SER A 145 3.83 9.77 -5.85
C SER A 145 4.52 10.94 -6.56
N ALA A 146 3.75 11.96 -6.94
CA ALA A 146 4.25 13.07 -7.75
C ALA A 146 5.05 14.14 -6.99
N GLY A 147 4.99 14.17 -5.65
CA GLY A 147 5.53 15.30 -4.90
C GLY A 147 4.75 16.60 -5.16
N VAL A 148 5.42 17.75 -5.01
CA VAL A 148 4.85 19.08 -5.30
C VAL A 148 5.90 19.91 -6.03
N PHE A 149 5.60 20.27 -7.27
CA PHE A 149 6.45 21.09 -8.15
C PHE A 149 5.62 22.22 -8.79
N ASP A 150 6.30 23.18 -9.43
CA ASP A 150 5.68 24.36 -10.04
C ASP A 150 5.07 24.08 -11.43
N PHE A 151 4.26 23.02 -11.55
CA PHE A 151 3.49 22.70 -12.76
C PHE A 151 2.04 23.21 -12.62
N PRO A 152 1.64 24.28 -13.34
CA PRO A 152 0.30 24.86 -13.19
C PRO A 152 -0.84 23.88 -13.44
N GLU A 153 -0.65 22.92 -14.34
CA GLU A 153 -1.63 21.89 -14.70
C GLU A 153 -1.86 20.84 -13.60
N GLU A 154 -0.92 20.70 -12.65
CA GLU A 154 -0.98 19.76 -11.53
C GLU A 154 -1.68 20.36 -10.29
N VAL A 155 -1.80 21.70 -10.22
CA VAL A 155 -2.34 22.40 -9.07
C VAL A 155 -3.78 21.99 -8.78
N GLY A 156 -4.04 21.55 -7.54
CA GLY A 156 -5.38 21.17 -7.09
C GLY A 156 -5.81 19.74 -7.47
N ARG A 157 -5.00 19.00 -8.22
CA ARG A 157 -5.30 17.62 -8.66
C ARG A 157 -4.69 16.55 -7.73
N HIS A 158 -5.03 15.28 -7.95
CA HIS A 158 -4.38 14.15 -7.28
C HIS A 158 -3.41 13.47 -8.25
N ILE A 159 -2.17 13.93 -8.27
CA ILE A 159 -1.23 13.59 -9.34
C ILE A 159 -0.44 12.33 -9.02
N CYS A 160 -0.33 11.49 -10.05
CA CYS A 160 0.63 10.41 -10.16
C CYS A 160 1.63 10.72 -11.28
N HIS A 161 2.92 10.64 -10.97
CA HIS A 161 3.95 10.54 -12.00
C HIS A 161 4.23 9.07 -12.25
N THR A 162 4.55 8.70 -13.48
CA THR A 162 4.74 7.30 -13.85
C THR A 162 6.02 7.07 -14.61
N PHE A 163 6.57 5.87 -14.44
CA PHE A 163 7.71 5.36 -15.18
C PHE A 163 7.28 4.12 -15.94
N ALA A 164 7.93 3.85 -17.08
CA ALA A 164 7.55 2.76 -17.95
C ALA A 164 8.70 1.79 -18.21
N TRP A 165 8.36 0.51 -18.36
CA TRP A 165 9.27 -0.60 -18.64
C TRP A 165 8.66 -1.52 -19.69
N GLN A 166 9.50 -2.34 -20.32
CA GLN A 166 9.07 -3.34 -21.29
C GLN A 166 9.41 -4.78 -20.85
N LYS A 167 8.48 -5.71 -20.99
CA LYS A 167 8.69 -7.17 -20.85
C LYS A 167 9.41 -7.73 -22.08
N VAL A 168 10.66 -7.31 -22.33
CA VAL A 168 11.43 -7.69 -23.53
C VAL A 168 11.54 -9.21 -23.65
N GLY A 169 11.05 -9.76 -24.76
CA GLY A 169 11.09 -11.19 -25.05
C GLY A 169 10.46 -12.08 -23.96
N GLY A 170 9.48 -11.58 -23.22
CA GLY A 170 8.86 -12.29 -22.10
C GLY A 170 9.72 -12.34 -20.84
N ALA A 171 10.61 -11.37 -20.63
CA ALA A 171 11.37 -11.25 -19.38
C ALA A 171 10.45 -11.15 -18.16
N ALA A 172 10.77 -11.88 -17.10
CA ALA A 172 10.04 -11.78 -15.83
C ALA A 172 10.48 -10.51 -15.08
N ASN A 173 11.78 -10.20 -15.11
CA ASN A 173 12.31 -8.95 -14.59
C ASN A 173 12.23 -7.80 -15.61
N TYR A 174 11.05 -7.19 -15.76
CA TYR A 174 10.88 -6.02 -16.65
C TYR A 174 11.64 -4.77 -16.17
N TYR A 175 12.04 -4.70 -14.89
CA TYR A 175 12.86 -3.58 -14.38
C TYR A 175 14.24 -3.47 -15.04
N ALA A 176 14.72 -4.54 -15.68
CA ALA A 176 15.93 -4.53 -16.49
C ALA A 176 15.78 -3.75 -17.83
N HIS A 177 14.56 -3.36 -18.17
CA HIS A 177 14.18 -2.87 -19.50
C HIS A 177 13.40 -1.55 -19.42
N PRO A 178 13.98 -0.47 -18.85
CA PRO A 178 13.30 0.82 -18.76
C PRO A 178 13.04 1.42 -20.15
N ILE A 179 11.88 2.03 -20.31
CA ILE A 179 11.52 2.87 -21.46
C ILE A 179 11.94 4.30 -21.11
N GLU A 180 13.24 4.55 -21.25
CA GLU A 180 13.88 5.77 -20.78
C GLU A 180 13.38 7.03 -21.53
N GLY A 181 13.33 8.14 -20.78
CA GLY A 181 12.92 9.44 -21.30
C GLY A 181 11.42 9.55 -21.63
N LEU A 182 10.58 8.59 -21.24
CA LEU A 182 9.14 8.63 -21.43
C LEU A 182 8.41 8.48 -20.09
N ASN A 183 7.73 9.54 -19.65
CA ASN A 183 6.93 9.53 -18.43
C ASN A 183 5.53 10.06 -18.73
N ALA A 184 4.51 9.53 -18.05
CA ALA A 184 3.16 10.05 -18.11
C ALA A 184 2.76 10.62 -16.75
N VAL A 185 1.98 11.69 -16.78
CA VAL A 185 1.38 12.31 -15.60
C VAL A 185 -0.12 12.12 -15.66
N VAL A 186 -0.68 11.55 -14.60
CA VAL A 186 -2.11 11.24 -14.48
C VAL A 186 -2.72 11.95 -13.29
N ASP A 187 -3.91 12.49 -13.49
CA ASP A 187 -4.81 12.83 -12.39
C ASP A 187 -5.61 11.58 -12.01
N ILE A 188 -5.32 11.01 -10.84
CA ILE A 188 -5.89 9.73 -10.38
C ILE A 188 -7.41 9.84 -10.17
N LYS A 189 -7.94 11.05 -9.92
CA LYS A 189 -9.38 11.22 -9.65
C LYS A 189 -10.22 11.16 -10.92
N SER A 190 -9.71 11.71 -12.02
CA SER A 190 -10.38 11.67 -13.33
C SER A 190 -9.88 10.55 -14.23
N LEU A 191 -8.75 9.92 -13.89
CA LEU A 191 -7.97 9.03 -14.76
C LEU A 191 -7.53 9.71 -16.06
N GLU A 192 -7.43 11.03 -16.04
CA GLU A 192 -6.97 11.83 -17.18
C GLU A 192 -5.44 11.79 -17.25
N VAL A 193 -4.90 11.41 -18.39
CA VAL A 193 -3.48 11.59 -18.71
C VAL A 193 -3.28 13.05 -19.12
N ILE A 194 -2.74 13.86 -18.21
CA ILE A 194 -2.66 15.32 -18.37
C ILE A 194 -1.39 15.78 -19.08
N ARG A 195 -0.34 14.95 -19.06
CA ARG A 195 0.95 15.26 -19.68
C ARG A 195 1.69 13.98 -20.04
N ILE A 196 2.34 13.98 -21.21
CA ILE A 196 3.33 12.98 -21.61
C ILE A 196 4.65 13.71 -21.78
N ASP A 197 5.61 13.39 -20.92
CA ASP A 197 6.96 13.93 -20.97
C ASP A 197 7.84 12.98 -21.79
N ASP A 198 8.15 13.35 -23.05
CA ASP A 198 9.04 12.61 -23.95
C ASP A 198 10.32 13.41 -24.20
N TYR A 199 11.42 13.00 -23.58
CA TYR A 199 12.75 13.62 -23.67
C TYR A 199 13.64 13.01 -24.77
N GLY A 200 13.05 12.27 -25.70
CA GLY A 200 13.76 11.64 -26.80
C GLY A 200 13.95 10.14 -26.62
N THR A 201 14.39 9.49 -27.70
CA THR A 201 14.44 8.04 -27.79
C THR A 201 15.78 7.50 -27.33
N VAL A 202 15.76 6.73 -26.25
CA VAL A 202 16.88 5.89 -25.81
C VAL A 202 16.49 4.45 -26.09
N LYS A 203 17.44 3.65 -26.62
CA LYS A 203 17.17 2.23 -26.90
C LYS A 203 16.88 1.49 -25.59
N VAL A 204 15.74 0.80 -25.54
CA VAL A 204 15.40 -0.09 -24.41
C VAL A 204 16.49 -1.16 -24.29
N PRO A 205 17.10 -1.36 -23.11
CA PRO A 205 18.08 -2.42 -22.90
C PRO A 205 17.47 -3.78 -23.22
N GLU A 206 18.13 -4.61 -24.03
CA GLU A 206 17.57 -5.91 -24.47
C GLU A 206 18.01 -7.08 -23.59
N LYS A 207 19.11 -6.93 -22.85
CA LYS A 207 19.68 -8.00 -22.04
C LYS A 207 18.77 -8.29 -20.85
N LYS A 208 18.30 -9.54 -20.76
CA LYS A 208 17.54 -10.02 -19.60
C LYS A 208 18.47 -10.19 -18.40
N PHE A 209 18.02 -9.69 -17.25
CA PHE A 209 18.68 -9.89 -15.96
C PHE A 209 17.74 -10.61 -15.00
N GLU A 210 17.41 -11.87 -15.34
CA GLU A 210 16.59 -12.72 -14.49
C GLU A 210 17.37 -13.13 -13.24
N TYR A 211 16.70 -13.11 -12.09
CA TYR A 211 17.31 -13.40 -10.79
C TYR A 211 16.71 -14.61 -10.07
N LEU A 212 15.73 -15.29 -10.69
CA LEU A 212 15.22 -16.55 -10.15
C LEU A 212 16.28 -17.63 -10.27
N ALA A 213 16.38 -18.51 -9.27
CA ALA A 213 17.36 -19.60 -9.28
C ALA A 213 17.22 -20.50 -10.52
N ALA A 214 15.98 -20.74 -10.98
CA ALA A 214 15.68 -21.55 -12.15
C ALA A 214 16.19 -20.95 -13.48
N THR A 215 16.56 -19.67 -13.51
CA THR A 215 17.07 -18.98 -14.71
C THR A 215 18.59 -18.80 -14.69
N GLN A 216 19.28 -19.26 -13.64
CA GLN A 216 20.73 -19.13 -13.54
C GLN A 216 21.43 -20.35 -14.15
N GLU A 217 22.46 -20.12 -14.97
CA GLU A 217 23.26 -21.20 -15.59
C GLU A 217 24.03 -22.03 -14.55
N ALA A 218 24.50 -21.36 -13.50
CA ALA A 218 25.20 -21.98 -12.40
C ALA A 218 24.74 -21.37 -11.08
N VAL A 219 24.36 -22.24 -10.15
CA VAL A 219 24.15 -21.90 -8.75
C VAL A 219 25.17 -22.67 -7.91
N ARG A 220 25.69 -22.02 -6.88
CA ARG A 220 26.71 -22.58 -6.00
C ARG A 220 26.26 -23.91 -5.36
N GLN A 221 27.13 -24.92 -5.41
CA GLN A 221 26.89 -26.27 -4.86
C GLN A 221 27.86 -26.62 -3.72
N ASP A 222 28.77 -25.70 -3.39
CA ASP A 222 29.88 -25.88 -2.44
C ASP A 222 29.47 -25.61 -0.98
N LEU A 223 28.26 -25.12 -0.77
CA LEU A 223 27.73 -24.84 0.56
C LEU A 223 27.36 -26.14 1.27
N LYS A 224 28.02 -26.39 2.41
CA LYS A 224 27.53 -27.37 3.39
C LYS A 224 26.30 -26.80 4.09
N ALA A 225 25.38 -27.68 4.49
CA ALA A 225 24.21 -27.30 5.26
C ALA A 225 24.62 -26.63 6.59
N ILE A 226 23.85 -25.63 7.02
CA ILE A 226 23.96 -25.00 8.33
C ILE A 226 22.64 -25.27 9.04
N ASP A 227 22.70 -26.04 10.12
CA ASP A 227 21.57 -26.31 10.98
C ASP A 227 21.65 -25.41 12.23
N VAL A 228 20.75 -24.43 12.32
CA VAL A 228 20.58 -23.61 13.52
C VAL A 228 19.44 -24.21 14.34
N VAL A 229 19.79 -25.06 15.31
CA VAL A 229 18.82 -25.77 16.16
C VAL A 229 18.89 -25.30 17.60
N GLN A 230 17.72 -25.24 18.26
CA GLN A 230 17.60 -25.01 19.69
C GLN A 230 16.88 -26.20 20.33
N PRO A 231 17.58 -27.30 20.67
CA PRO A 231 16.94 -28.53 21.17
C PRO A 231 16.14 -28.35 22.46
N GLY A 232 16.49 -27.35 23.27
CA GLY A 232 15.76 -26.95 24.48
C GLY A 232 14.62 -25.95 24.25
N GLY A 233 14.31 -25.62 22.99
CA GLY A 233 13.38 -24.55 22.64
C GLY A 233 14.02 -23.16 22.62
N VAL A 234 13.20 -22.15 22.33
CA VAL A 234 13.61 -20.75 22.30
C VAL A 234 13.77 -20.18 23.72
N SER A 235 14.67 -19.21 23.89
CA SER A 235 14.87 -18.53 25.19
C SER A 235 13.91 -17.35 25.42
N PHE A 236 13.05 -17.03 24.45
CA PHE A 236 12.04 -15.99 24.58
C PHE A 236 10.66 -16.60 24.84
N GLN A 237 9.77 -15.80 25.41
CA GLN A 237 8.36 -16.13 25.58
C GLN A 237 7.51 -15.10 24.83
N LEU A 238 6.45 -15.56 24.18
CA LEU A 238 5.47 -14.70 23.53
C LEU A 238 4.10 -14.93 24.19
N ASP A 239 3.57 -13.91 24.87
CA ASP A 239 2.19 -13.87 25.37
C ASP A 239 1.39 -12.88 24.52
N GLY A 240 0.71 -13.40 23.50
CA GLY A 240 0.06 -12.58 22.47
C GLY A 240 1.06 -11.76 21.67
N HIS A 241 1.15 -10.46 21.96
CA HIS A 241 2.10 -9.52 21.34
C HIS A 241 3.23 -9.10 22.29
N VAL A 242 3.27 -9.63 23.52
CA VAL A 242 4.29 -9.31 24.50
C VAL A 242 5.43 -10.30 24.37
N LEU A 243 6.57 -9.83 23.85
CA LEU A 243 7.82 -10.57 23.80
C LEU A 243 8.60 -10.34 25.09
N LYS A 244 8.99 -11.42 25.77
CA LYS A 244 9.93 -11.39 26.90
C LYS A 244 11.18 -12.17 26.53
N TRP A 245 12.34 -11.55 26.65
CA TRP A 245 13.60 -12.20 26.29
C TRP A 245 14.76 -11.68 27.13
N HIS A 246 15.28 -12.54 28.00
CA HIS A 246 16.26 -12.17 29.02
C HIS A 246 15.75 -10.98 29.87
N GLU A 247 16.48 -9.87 29.87
CA GLU A 247 16.19 -8.68 30.67
C GLU A 247 15.26 -7.68 29.93
N TRP A 248 14.67 -8.09 28.80
CA TRP A 248 13.76 -7.29 27.97
C TRP A 248 12.32 -7.80 27.99
#